data_AF-A0A3N4IB60-F1
#
_entry.id   AF-A0A3N4IB60-F1
#
_cell.length_a   1.000
_cell.length_b   1.000
_cell.length_c   1.000
_cell.angle_alpha   90.00
_cell.angle_beta   90.00
_cell.angle_gamma   90.00
#
_symmetry.space_group_name_H-M   'P 1'
#
loop_
_entity.id
_entity.type
_entity.pdbx_description
1 polymer ?
#
loop_
_entity_poly.entity_id
_entity_poly.type
_entity_poly.pdbx_seq_one_letter_code
_entity_poly.pdbx_strand_id
1 'polypeptide(L)'
;MLLRPAFRTLAVRPSTSSLLTKPATQQTRSFLPTPTAPPQKFTARKTLPFPRPVLYSIIRDIDAYSSFLPFCSASIVTSRSTTPPTHPISSTPTSEQTKGDPTQADLKIGFGGFDETFSSKVSCSYDDKVGVVRADSGEAVSGREGEVFERLVTRWEVKDLEGSQGKDSEVKLDIEFTFKNPFYAMVTKSVTPKVAGAMMEAFEKRAGELVGRRGSGF
;
A
#
# COMPACT_ATOMS: atom_id res chain seq x y z
N MET A 1 17.68 -34.64 102.54
CA MET A 1 18.45 -33.43 102.16
C MET A 1 18.89 -33.61 100.71
N LEU A 2 18.30 -32.91 99.73
CA LEU A 2 18.73 -31.59 99.20
C LEU A 2 20.19 -31.67 98.67
N LEU A 3 20.61 -31.37 97.43
CA LEU A 3 20.16 -30.47 96.34
C LEU A 3 20.88 -30.86 95.01
N ARG A 4 20.31 -30.44 93.87
CA ARG A 4 20.84 -30.41 92.47
C ARG A 4 22.03 -29.43 92.30
N PRO A 5 22.56 -29.09 91.09
CA PRO A 5 22.78 -29.76 89.79
C PRO A 5 24.25 -29.60 89.27
N ALA A 6 24.59 -30.15 88.10
CA ALA A 6 25.74 -29.73 87.30
C ALA A 6 25.32 -29.45 85.85
N PHE A 7 25.45 -28.21 85.39
CA PHE A 7 25.31 -27.82 83.98
C PHE A 7 26.70 -27.50 83.42
N ARG A 8 27.08 -28.17 82.33
CA ARG A 8 28.25 -27.84 81.50
C ARG A 8 27.77 -27.19 80.21
N THR A 9 28.16 -25.94 80.00
CA THR A 9 27.86 -25.17 78.80
C THR A 9 28.96 -25.42 77.77
N LEU A 10 28.59 -25.93 76.59
CA LEU A 10 29.46 -26.03 75.41
C LEU A 10 29.36 -24.72 74.61
N ALA A 11 30.50 -24.10 74.30
CA ALA A 11 30.55 -22.99 73.35
C ALA A 11 31.39 -23.41 72.13
N VAL A 12 30.70 -23.51 71.00
CA VAL A 12 31.20 -23.92 69.69
C VAL A 12 31.82 -22.72 68.97
N ARG A 13 33.00 -22.92 68.38
CA ARG A 13 33.68 -21.94 67.52
C ARG A 13 32.99 -21.82 66.15
N PRO A 14 32.69 -20.62 65.64
CA PRO A 14 32.35 -20.45 64.24
C PRO A 14 33.61 -20.20 63.40
N SER A 15 33.88 -21.11 62.46
CA SER A 15 34.74 -20.88 61.29
C SER A 15 33.88 -20.29 60.18
N THR A 16 34.11 -19.03 59.80
CA THR A 16 33.43 -18.41 58.65
C THR A 16 34.32 -18.49 57.42
N SER A 17 33.94 -19.37 56.49
CA SER A 17 34.54 -19.42 55.15
C SER A 17 33.93 -18.31 54.28
N SER A 18 34.78 -17.46 53.70
CA SER A 18 34.36 -16.43 52.75
C SER A 18 34.07 -17.08 51.39
N LEU A 19 32.79 -17.17 51.02
CA LEU A 19 32.37 -17.56 49.66
C LEU A 19 32.35 -16.30 48.78
N LEU A 20 33.22 -16.29 47.77
CA LEU A 20 33.27 -15.30 46.70
C LEU A 20 32.12 -15.54 45.73
N THR A 21 31.02 -14.81 45.89
CA THR A 21 29.87 -14.84 44.98
C THR A 21 30.25 -14.18 43.65
N LYS A 22 30.37 -14.97 42.58
CA LYS A 22 30.48 -14.44 41.21
C LYS A 22 29.16 -13.75 40.84
N PRO A 23 29.17 -12.53 40.28
CA PRO A 23 27.95 -11.92 39.79
C PRO A 23 27.39 -12.74 38.64
N ALA A 24 26.15 -13.19 38.77
CA ALA A 24 25.41 -13.82 37.69
C ALA A 24 25.06 -12.74 36.67
N THR A 25 25.76 -12.72 35.55
CA THR A 25 25.39 -11.93 34.38
C THR A 25 24.07 -12.47 33.83
N GLN A 26 22.96 -11.80 34.16
CA GLN A 26 21.70 -11.99 33.46
C GLN A 26 21.91 -11.58 32.00
N GLN A 27 21.99 -12.56 31.10
CA GLN A 27 21.82 -12.32 29.67
C GLN A 27 20.34 -11.98 29.43
N THR A 28 20.01 -10.69 29.48
CA THR A 28 18.78 -10.19 28.89
C THR A 28 18.93 -10.36 27.38
N ARG A 29 18.17 -11.30 26.80
CA ARG A 29 18.02 -11.39 25.35
C ARG A 29 17.35 -10.10 24.89
N SER A 30 18.15 -9.18 24.35
CA SER A 30 17.63 -8.04 23.60
C SER A 30 16.90 -8.60 22.38
N PHE A 31 15.57 -8.56 22.41
CA PHE A 31 14.77 -8.77 21.21
C PHE A 31 15.14 -7.63 20.26
N LEU A 32 16.00 -7.92 19.28
CA LEU A 32 16.25 -7.00 18.18
C LEU A 32 14.91 -6.82 17.45
N PRO A 33 14.34 -5.61 17.38
CA PRO A 33 13.22 -5.39 16.48
C PRO A 33 13.69 -5.74 15.07
N THR A 34 12.95 -6.61 14.38
CA THR A 34 13.21 -6.92 12.98
C THR A 34 13.28 -5.60 12.21
N PRO A 35 14.38 -5.31 11.49
CA PRO A 35 14.50 -4.07 10.76
C PRO A 35 13.51 -4.07 9.59
N THR A 36 12.38 -3.41 9.77
CA THR A 36 11.49 -3.04 8.67
C THR A 36 12.26 -2.18 7.67
N ALA A 37 12.05 -2.41 6.37
CA ALA A 37 12.63 -1.54 5.36
C ALA A 37 12.15 -0.08 5.56
N PRO A 38 12.98 0.94 5.29
CA PRO A 38 12.52 2.32 5.33
C PRO A 38 11.42 2.55 4.27
N PRO A 39 10.46 3.45 4.52
CA PRO A 39 9.44 3.81 3.53
C PRO A 39 10.07 4.30 2.23
N GLN A 40 9.57 3.80 1.10
CA GLN A 40 9.99 4.18 -0.23
C GLN A 40 8.89 5.01 -0.90
N LYS A 41 9.28 6.08 -1.59
CA LYS A 41 8.37 6.96 -2.33
C LYS A 41 8.75 7.01 -3.80
N PHE A 42 7.75 6.93 -4.65
CA PHE A 42 7.86 7.03 -6.09
C PHE A 42 6.82 8.01 -6.63
N THR A 43 7.23 8.87 -7.57
CA THR A 43 6.33 9.81 -8.25
C THR A 43 6.57 9.74 -9.75
N ALA A 44 5.50 9.61 -10.53
CA ALA A 44 5.51 9.76 -11.99
C ALA A 44 4.47 10.80 -12.42
N ARG A 45 4.77 11.54 -13.48
CA ARG A 45 3.88 12.55 -14.07
C ARG A 45 3.93 12.47 -15.58
N LYS A 46 2.78 12.67 -16.23
CA LYS A 46 2.69 12.72 -17.69
C LYS A 46 1.57 13.65 -18.12
N THR A 47 1.86 14.51 -19.10
CA THR A 47 0.83 15.28 -19.81
C THR A 47 0.29 14.44 -20.95
N LEU A 48 -1.03 14.32 -21.03
CA LEU A 48 -1.72 13.52 -22.02
C LEU A 48 -2.71 14.38 -22.81
N PRO A 49 -2.85 14.17 -24.13
CA PRO A 49 -3.77 14.93 -24.99
C PRO A 49 -5.21 14.40 -24.88
N PHE A 50 -5.69 14.24 -23.64
CA PHE A 50 -7.03 13.76 -23.34
C PHE A 50 -7.70 14.60 -22.25
N PRO A 51 -9.03 14.82 -22.34
CA PRO A 51 -9.76 15.53 -21.31
C PRO A 51 -9.71 14.82 -19.96
N ARG A 52 -9.64 15.59 -18.88
CA ARG A 52 -9.59 15.09 -17.50
C ARG A 52 -10.70 14.09 -17.13
N PRO A 53 -11.98 14.28 -17.50
CA PRO A 53 -13.03 13.30 -17.19
C PRO A 53 -12.75 11.91 -17.78
N VAL A 54 -12.13 11.85 -18.97
CA VAL A 54 -11.78 10.59 -19.62
C VAL A 54 -10.70 9.87 -18.81
N LEU A 55 -9.60 10.57 -18.49
CA LEU A 55 -8.50 9.99 -17.73
C LEU A 55 -8.92 9.58 -16.32
N TYR A 56 -9.71 10.42 -15.65
CA TYR A 56 -10.28 10.10 -14.35
C TYR A 56 -11.12 8.81 -14.39
N SER A 57 -11.95 8.65 -15.43
CA SER A 57 -12.77 7.46 -15.57
C SER A 57 -11.95 6.18 -15.72
N ILE A 58 -10.77 6.25 -16.35
CA ILE A 58 -9.87 5.09 -16.50
C ILE A 58 -9.22 4.75 -15.16
N ILE A 59 -8.73 5.75 -14.43
CA ILE A 59 -8.11 5.57 -13.11
C ILE A 59 -9.11 5.04 -12.07
N ARG A 60 -10.37 5.44 -12.19
CA ARG A 60 -11.45 4.96 -11.33
C ARG A 60 -11.88 3.52 -11.67
N ASP A 61 -11.75 3.11 -12.93
CA ASP A 61 -12.19 1.82 -13.42
C ASP A 61 -11.19 0.70 -13.07
N ILE A 62 -11.06 0.44 -11.77
CA ILE A 62 -10.10 -0.51 -11.22
C ILE A 62 -10.33 -1.92 -11.80
N ASP A 63 -11.57 -2.38 -11.97
CA ASP A 63 -11.89 -3.70 -12.54
C ASP A 63 -11.23 -3.93 -13.92
N ALA A 64 -11.02 -2.87 -14.71
CA ALA A 64 -10.40 -2.98 -16.02
C ALA A 64 -8.86 -3.12 -15.98
N TYR A 65 -8.20 -2.90 -14.84
CA TYR A 65 -6.73 -2.81 -14.77
C TYR A 65 -6.02 -4.06 -15.27
N SER A 66 -6.52 -5.26 -14.96
CA SER A 66 -5.92 -6.52 -15.43
C SER A 66 -5.96 -6.69 -16.95
N SER A 67 -6.80 -5.92 -17.66
CA SER A 67 -6.91 -5.99 -19.12
C SER A 67 -5.85 -5.18 -19.86
N PHE A 68 -5.24 -4.18 -19.21
CA PHE A 68 -4.33 -3.25 -19.90
C PHE A 68 -3.06 -2.90 -19.12
N LEU A 69 -3.06 -2.98 -17.78
CA LEU A 69 -1.86 -2.67 -17.01
C LEU A 69 -0.87 -3.83 -17.08
N PRO A 70 0.41 -3.55 -17.41
CA PRO A 70 1.44 -4.56 -17.30
C PRO A 70 1.55 -4.96 -15.83
N PHE A 71 1.91 -6.23 -15.57
CA PHE A 71 2.11 -6.78 -14.23
C PHE A 71 0.84 -6.95 -13.39
N CYS A 72 -0.32 -6.41 -13.78
CA CYS A 72 -1.58 -6.64 -13.11
C CYS A 72 -2.25 -7.91 -13.67
N SER A 73 -2.18 -9.01 -12.94
CA SER A 73 -2.77 -10.29 -13.37
C SER A 73 -4.23 -10.46 -12.92
N ALA A 74 -4.65 -9.74 -11.88
CA ALA A 74 -6.05 -9.65 -11.47
C ALA A 74 -6.34 -8.27 -10.85
N SER A 75 -7.56 -7.77 -11.08
CA SER A 75 -8.07 -6.55 -10.50
C SER A 75 -9.56 -6.65 -10.28
N ILE A 76 -10.01 -6.54 -9.03
CA ILE A 76 -11.39 -6.82 -8.63
C ILE A 76 -11.85 -5.77 -7.63
N VAL A 77 -12.90 -5.02 -7.95
CA VAL A 77 -13.58 -4.15 -7.00
C VAL A 77 -14.52 -5.00 -6.13
N THR A 78 -14.21 -5.08 -4.84
CA THR A 78 -14.95 -5.91 -3.87
C THR A 78 -16.07 -5.15 -3.19
N SER A 79 -16.00 -3.81 -3.16
CA SER A 79 -17.06 -2.96 -2.62
C SER A 79 -17.13 -1.62 -3.34
N ARG A 80 -18.35 -1.08 -3.47
CA ARG A 80 -18.64 0.21 -4.11
C ARG A 80 -19.59 1.03 -3.25
N SER A 81 -19.53 2.35 -3.40
CA SER A 81 -20.49 3.26 -2.81
C SER A 81 -21.90 2.99 -3.35
N THR A 82 -22.90 3.19 -2.50
CA THR A 82 -24.31 3.18 -2.89
C THR A 82 -24.75 4.51 -3.53
N THR A 83 -23.93 5.55 -3.40
CA THR A 83 -24.20 6.85 -4.02
C THR A 83 -23.79 6.86 -5.50
N PRO A 84 -24.55 7.54 -6.36
CA PRO A 84 -24.12 7.78 -7.73
C PRO A 84 -22.76 8.50 -7.78
N PRO A 85 -21.95 8.26 -8.82
CA PRO A 85 -20.72 9.02 -9.02
C PRO A 85 -20.99 10.52 -9.20
N THR A 86 -20.17 11.35 -8.54
CA THR A 86 -20.32 12.82 -8.54
C THR A 86 -19.56 13.51 -9.68
N HIS A 87 -18.72 12.78 -10.43
CA HIS A 87 -17.93 13.35 -11.52
C HIS A 87 -18.70 13.35 -12.85
N PRO A 88 -18.35 14.25 -13.79
CA PRO A 88 -18.95 14.27 -15.12
C PRO A 88 -18.77 12.93 -15.82
N ILE A 89 -19.89 12.23 -16.03
CA ILE A 89 -19.94 11.06 -16.89
C ILE A 89 -19.84 11.58 -18.33
N SER A 90 -18.84 11.13 -19.08
CA SER A 90 -18.73 11.43 -20.52
C SER A 90 -20.06 11.06 -21.21
N SER A 91 -20.47 11.86 -22.20
CA SER A 91 -21.82 12.12 -22.74
C SER A 91 -22.71 10.93 -23.15
N THR A 92 -22.31 9.69 -22.90
CA THR A 92 -23.13 8.48 -23.02
C THR A 92 -22.86 7.56 -21.81
N PRO A 93 -23.82 7.42 -20.87
CA PRO A 93 -23.64 6.50 -19.74
C PRO A 93 -23.69 5.05 -20.24
N THR A 94 -22.55 4.36 -20.19
CA THR A 94 -22.55 2.89 -20.26
C THR A 94 -23.07 2.36 -18.92
N SER A 95 -23.76 1.21 -18.90
CA SER A 95 -24.27 0.56 -17.67
C SER A 95 -23.19 0.31 -16.58
N GLU A 96 -21.92 0.31 -16.97
CA GLU A 96 -20.77 0.20 -16.07
C GLU A 96 -20.38 1.54 -15.42
N GLN A 97 -20.66 2.68 -16.07
CA GLN A 97 -20.34 4.03 -15.60
C GLN A 97 -21.36 4.61 -14.62
N THR A 98 -22.52 3.97 -14.47
CA THR A 98 -23.53 4.29 -13.44
C THR A 98 -23.27 3.62 -12.09
N LYS A 99 -22.30 2.70 -12.00
CA LYS A 99 -21.90 2.11 -10.71
C LYS A 99 -21.32 3.18 -9.80
N GLY A 100 -21.55 3.06 -8.49
CA GLY A 100 -20.92 3.93 -7.50
C GLY A 100 -19.40 3.77 -7.46
N ASP A 101 -18.73 4.73 -6.81
CA ASP A 101 -17.27 4.75 -6.70
C ASP A 101 -16.74 3.52 -5.98
N PRO A 102 -15.60 2.94 -6.41
CA PRO A 102 -14.96 1.85 -5.69
C PRO A 102 -14.57 2.31 -4.29
N THR A 103 -14.90 1.50 -3.29
CA THR A 103 -14.53 1.73 -1.88
C THR A 103 -13.56 0.67 -1.37
N GLN A 104 -13.53 -0.51 -2.00
CA GLN A 104 -12.52 -1.54 -1.77
C GLN A 104 -12.18 -2.28 -3.06
N ALA A 105 -10.93 -2.67 -3.24
CA ALA A 105 -10.47 -3.45 -4.38
C ALA A 105 -9.29 -4.34 -4.02
N ASP A 106 -9.20 -5.48 -4.70
CA ASP A 106 -8.10 -6.44 -4.61
C ASP A 106 -7.31 -6.40 -5.91
N LEU A 107 -5.99 -6.21 -5.81
CA LEU A 107 -5.06 -6.25 -6.94
C LEU A 107 -4.09 -7.40 -6.76
N LYS A 108 -3.86 -8.15 -7.83
CA LYS A 108 -2.75 -9.11 -7.92
C LYS A 108 -1.69 -8.57 -8.88
N ILE A 109 -0.53 -8.23 -8.32
CA ILE A 109 0.58 -7.63 -9.07
C ILE A 109 1.79 -8.57 -9.06
N GLY A 110 2.31 -8.85 -10.25
CA GLY A 110 3.51 -9.65 -10.45
C GLY A 110 4.75 -8.80 -10.73
N PHE A 111 5.72 -8.75 -9.84
CA PHE A 111 6.97 -8.01 -10.05
C PHE A 111 8.19 -8.77 -9.52
N GLY A 112 9.32 -8.69 -10.23
CA GLY A 112 10.61 -9.20 -9.73
C GLY A 112 10.64 -10.70 -9.39
N GLY A 113 9.76 -11.51 -9.98
CA GLY A 113 9.63 -12.95 -9.70
C GLY A 113 8.63 -13.32 -8.60
N PHE A 114 7.90 -12.35 -8.05
CA PHE A 114 6.84 -12.55 -7.05
C PHE A 114 5.48 -12.19 -7.64
N ASP A 115 4.44 -12.86 -7.15
CA ASP A 115 3.03 -12.54 -7.39
C ASP A 115 2.39 -12.25 -6.04
N GLU A 116 1.98 -11.01 -5.83
CA GLU A 116 1.42 -10.56 -4.56
C GLU A 116 0.00 -10.05 -4.76
N THR A 117 -0.91 -10.51 -3.91
CA THR A 117 -2.28 -10.00 -3.85
C THR A 117 -2.41 -9.13 -2.62
N PHE A 118 -2.90 -7.90 -2.79
CA PHE A 118 -3.17 -6.99 -1.68
C PHE A 118 -4.55 -6.37 -1.81
N SER A 119 -5.15 -6.05 -0.66
CA SER A 119 -6.46 -5.39 -0.58
C SER A 119 -6.33 -3.93 -0.20
N SER A 120 -7.03 -3.09 -0.93
CA SER A 120 -7.02 -1.65 -0.75
C SER A 120 -8.38 -1.12 -0.30
N LYS A 121 -8.37 -0.17 0.64
CA LYS A 121 -9.48 0.78 0.80
C LYS A 121 -9.29 1.91 -0.20
N VAL A 122 -10.34 2.22 -0.95
CA VAL A 122 -10.32 3.18 -2.05
C VAL A 122 -11.18 4.39 -1.70
N SER A 123 -10.68 5.58 -2.03
CA SER A 123 -11.46 6.82 -1.99
C SER A 123 -11.30 7.58 -3.30
N CYS A 124 -12.42 8.12 -3.76
CA CYS A 124 -12.52 8.88 -5.00
C CYS A 124 -13.03 10.29 -4.65
N SER A 125 -12.42 11.32 -5.24
CA SER A 125 -12.94 12.68 -5.22
C SER A 125 -12.75 13.33 -6.56
N TYR A 126 -13.65 14.23 -6.93
CA TYR A 126 -13.58 14.98 -8.17
C TYR A 126 -14.23 16.34 -7.97
N ASP A 127 -13.46 17.40 -8.20
CA ASP A 127 -13.93 18.78 -8.18
C ASP A 127 -13.61 19.50 -9.50
N ASP A 128 -13.86 20.80 -9.55
CA ASP A 128 -13.65 21.62 -10.76
C ASP A 128 -12.19 21.66 -11.21
N LYS A 129 -11.24 21.42 -10.31
CA LYS A 129 -9.79 21.56 -10.55
C LYS A 129 -9.07 20.22 -10.67
N VAL A 130 -9.46 19.23 -9.86
CA VAL A 130 -8.71 17.98 -9.72
C VAL A 130 -9.63 16.78 -9.52
N GLY A 131 -9.30 15.68 -10.20
CA GLY A 131 -9.79 14.34 -9.87
C GLY A 131 -8.73 13.57 -9.10
N VAL A 132 -9.10 12.93 -7.99
CA VAL A 132 -8.21 12.13 -7.16
C VAL A 132 -8.79 10.74 -6.94
N VAL A 133 -7.94 9.72 -7.10
CA VAL A 133 -8.22 8.34 -6.66
C VAL A 133 -7.09 7.91 -5.74
N ARG A 134 -7.43 7.56 -4.50
CA ARG A 134 -6.48 7.12 -3.48
C ARG A 134 -6.81 5.70 -3.05
N ALA A 135 -5.78 4.86 -2.94
CA ALA A 135 -5.86 3.51 -2.44
C ALA A 135 -4.87 3.31 -1.28
N ASP A 136 -5.35 2.88 -0.13
CA ASP A 136 -4.55 2.55 1.06
C ASP A 136 -4.63 1.04 1.29
N SER A 137 -3.49 0.37 1.39
CA SER A 137 -3.36 -1.09 1.56
C SER A 137 -2.34 -1.41 2.65
N GLY A 138 -2.39 -2.63 3.15
CA GLY A 138 -1.57 -3.12 4.24
C GLY A 138 -2.42 -3.80 5.30
N GLU A 139 -1.79 -4.64 6.12
CA GLU A 139 -2.47 -5.51 7.09
C GLU A 139 -3.37 -4.72 8.05
N ALA A 140 -2.93 -3.57 8.55
CA ALA A 140 -3.74 -2.72 9.42
C ALA A 140 -4.97 -2.10 8.73
N VAL A 141 -4.96 -2.04 7.39
CA VAL A 141 -6.04 -1.44 6.58
C VAL A 141 -7.04 -2.51 6.14
N SER A 142 -6.54 -3.63 5.62
CA SER A 142 -7.35 -4.73 5.08
C SER A 142 -7.78 -5.74 6.15
N GLY A 143 -7.07 -5.81 7.28
CA GLY A 143 -7.25 -6.85 8.30
C GLY A 143 -6.83 -8.24 7.84
N ARG A 144 -6.17 -8.36 6.67
CA ARG A 144 -5.71 -9.63 6.11
C ARG A 144 -4.26 -9.87 6.53
N GLU A 145 -4.04 -11.00 7.21
CA GLU A 145 -2.69 -11.49 7.49
C GLU A 145 -1.99 -11.87 6.18
N GLY A 146 -0.66 -11.83 6.17
CA GLY A 146 0.14 -12.23 5.00
C GLY A 146 0.29 -11.15 3.90
N GLU A 147 -0.25 -9.95 4.09
CA GLU A 147 0.02 -8.80 3.20
C GLU A 147 1.53 -8.54 3.08
N VAL A 148 2.04 -8.41 1.86
CA VAL A 148 3.46 -8.15 1.59
C VAL A 148 3.91 -6.75 2.05
N PHE A 149 2.96 -5.81 2.05
CA PHE A 149 3.16 -4.43 2.49
C PHE A 149 2.73 -4.27 3.95
N GLU A 150 3.58 -3.60 4.73
CA GLU A 150 3.15 -3.00 6.00
C GLU A 150 2.20 -1.84 5.69
N ARG A 151 2.55 -1.04 4.69
CA ARG A 151 1.74 0.05 4.18
C ARG A 151 2.02 0.23 2.69
N LEU A 152 0.97 0.43 1.91
CA LEU A 152 1.04 0.87 0.52
C LEU A 152 -0.03 1.94 0.31
N VAL A 153 0.38 3.12 -0.11
CA VAL A 153 -0.47 4.24 -0.45
C VAL A 153 -0.23 4.57 -1.90
N THR A 154 -1.30 4.49 -2.71
CA THR A 154 -1.29 4.95 -4.09
C THR A 154 -2.23 6.13 -4.22
N ARG A 155 -1.78 7.19 -4.89
CA ARG A 155 -2.57 8.38 -5.15
C ARG A 155 -2.39 8.85 -6.57
N TRP A 156 -3.49 8.81 -7.30
CA TRP A 156 -3.61 9.39 -8.62
C TRP A 156 -4.24 10.78 -8.52
N GLU A 157 -3.70 11.72 -9.29
CA GLU A 157 -4.28 13.02 -9.54
C GLU A 157 -4.39 13.23 -11.05
N VAL A 158 -5.48 13.85 -11.47
CA VAL A 158 -5.63 14.37 -12.82
C VAL A 158 -6.16 15.79 -12.75
N LYS A 159 -5.49 16.71 -13.47
CA LYS A 159 -5.88 18.12 -13.60
C LYS A 159 -5.83 18.53 -15.06
N ASP A 160 -6.69 19.46 -15.45
CA ASP A 160 -6.60 20.08 -16.77
C ASP A 160 -5.28 20.84 -16.91
N LEU A 161 -4.69 20.83 -18.11
CA LEU A 161 -3.51 21.62 -18.40
C LEU A 161 -3.92 23.07 -18.69
N GLU A 162 -3.30 24.04 -18.02
CA GLU A 162 -3.57 25.46 -18.26
C GLU A 162 -3.33 25.83 -19.73
N GLY A 163 -4.25 26.61 -20.31
CA GLY A 163 -4.18 27.01 -21.73
C GLY A 163 -4.65 25.95 -22.74
N SER A 164 -4.94 24.71 -22.32
CA SER A 164 -5.37 23.63 -23.25
C SER A 164 -6.87 23.63 -23.59
N GLN A 165 -7.65 24.54 -23.00
CA GLN A 165 -9.13 24.55 -23.09
C GLN A 165 -9.78 23.20 -22.73
N GLY A 166 -9.20 22.46 -21.77
CA GLY A 166 -9.72 21.17 -21.29
C GLY A 166 -9.48 19.99 -22.24
N LYS A 167 -8.61 20.16 -23.25
CA LYS A 167 -8.24 19.09 -24.19
C LYS A 167 -7.09 18.23 -23.67
N ASP A 168 -6.20 18.83 -22.89
CA ASP A 168 -5.02 18.17 -22.36
C ASP A 168 -5.09 18.15 -20.83
N SER A 169 -4.46 17.16 -20.23
CA SER A 169 -4.46 16.98 -18.78
C SER A 169 -3.14 16.42 -18.29
N GLU A 170 -2.72 16.85 -17.11
CA GLU A 170 -1.59 16.23 -16.39
C GLU A 170 -2.13 15.12 -15.49
N VAL A 171 -1.56 13.92 -15.62
CA VAL A 171 -1.75 12.80 -14.71
C VAL A 171 -0.52 12.67 -13.83
N LYS A 172 -0.75 12.52 -12.52
CA LYS A 172 0.30 12.31 -11.52
C LYS A 172 -0.02 11.10 -10.67
N LEU A 173 0.97 10.24 -10.52
CA LEU A 173 0.94 9.05 -9.67
C LEU A 173 1.97 9.20 -8.57
N ASP A 174 1.53 9.20 -7.32
CA ASP A 174 2.38 9.06 -6.14
C ASP A 174 2.14 7.68 -5.53
N ILE A 175 3.21 6.94 -5.27
CA ILE A 175 3.20 5.66 -4.56
C ILE A 175 4.15 5.77 -3.37
N GLU A 176 3.68 5.43 -2.18
CA GLU A 176 4.48 5.35 -0.97
C GLU A 176 4.25 3.98 -0.33
N PHE A 177 5.32 3.24 -0.06
CA PHE A 177 5.19 1.89 0.46
C PHE A 177 6.32 1.47 1.39
N THR A 178 6.00 0.53 2.27
CA THR A 178 6.91 -0.15 3.19
C THR A 178 6.64 -1.64 3.11
N PHE A 179 7.66 -2.43 2.79
CA PHE A 179 7.58 -3.89 2.80
C PHE A 179 7.80 -4.43 4.21
N LYS A 180 7.08 -5.50 4.57
CA LYS A 180 7.33 -6.22 5.83
C LYS A 180 8.68 -6.91 5.85
N ASN A 181 9.09 -7.50 4.72
CA ASN A 181 10.38 -8.17 4.60
C ASN A 181 11.36 -7.30 3.78
N PRO A 182 12.52 -6.92 4.35
CA PRO A 182 13.52 -6.07 3.68
C PRO A 182 14.09 -6.66 2.38
N PHE A 183 13.98 -7.98 2.18
CA PHE A 183 14.38 -8.61 0.92
C PHE A 183 13.56 -8.11 -0.28
N TYR A 184 12.25 -7.89 -0.12
CA TYR A 184 11.42 -7.33 -1.19
C TYR A 184 11.91 -5.93 -1.61
N ALA A 185 12.26 -5.07 -0.64
CA ALA A 185 12.79 -3.74 -0.91
C ALA A 185 14.10 -3.77 -1.72
N MET A 186 14.92 -4.81 -1.54
CA MET A 186 16.16 -5.00 -2.29
C MET A 186 15.90 -5.40 -3.75
N VAL A 187 14.96 -6.32 -3.99
CA VAL A 187 14.66 -6.81 -5.34
C VAL A 187 13.88 -5.76 -6.17
N THR A 188 12.98 -5.00 -5.54
CA THR A 188 12.15 -4.02 -6.27
C THR A 188 12.92 -2.80 -6.76
N LYS A 189 13.97 -2.38 -6.05
CA LYS A 189 14.70 -1.12 -6.32
C LYS A 189 15.16 -0.97 -7.78
N SER A 190 15.52 -2.07 -8.44
CA SER A 190 16.02 -2.07 -9.81
C SER A 190 14.92 -2.17 -10.89
N VAL A 191 13.71 -2.59 -10.52
CA VAL A 191 12.59 -2.76 -11.46
C VAL A 191 11.59 -1.61 -11.42
N THR A 192 11.45 -0.92 -10.28
CA THR A 192 10.46 0.16 -10.07
C THR A 192 10.42 1.21 -11.18
N PRO A 193 11.54 1.77 -11.68
CA PRO A 193 11.49 2.78 -12.74
C PRO A 193 10.89 2.26 -14.06
N LYS A 194 11.15 0.99 -14.40
CA LYS A 194 10.61 0.36 -15.62
C LYS A 194 9.12 0.10 -15.51
N VAL A 195 8.66 -0.36 -14.34
CA VAL A 195 7.24 -0.63 -14.07
C VAL A 195 6.42 0.66 -14.20
N ALA A 196 6.90 1.76 -13.65
CA ALA A 196 6.19 3.03 -13.69
C ALA A 196 6.04 3.61 -15.10
N GLY A 197 7.09 3.55 -15.93
CA GLY A 197 7.01 3.96 -17.33
C GLY A 197 5.96 3.13 -18.09
N ALA A 198 6.02 1.80 -17.92
CA ALA A 198 5.08 0.89 -18.57
C ALA A 198 3.63 1.10 -18.11
N MET A 199 3.38 1.41 -16.83
CA MET A 199 2.05 1.75 -16.34
C MET A 199 1.52 3.04 -17.00
N MET A 200 2.33 4.10 -17.06
CA MET A 200 1.91 5.36 -17.68
C MET A 200 1.61 5.21 -19.18
N GLU A 201 2.44 4.45 -19.91
CA GLU A 201 2.20 4.13 -21.33
C GLU A 201 0.91 3.32 -21.54
N ALA A 202 0.64 2.35 -20.66
CA ALA A 202 -0.58 1.55 -20.71
C ALA A 202 -1.84 2.41 -20.48
N PHE A 203 -1.80 3.36 -19.56
CA PHE A 203 -2.89 4.32 -19.35
C PHE A 203 -3.12 5.22 -20.56
N GLU A 204 -2.06 5.75 -21.16
CA GLU A 204 -2.16 6.56 -22.38
C GLU A 204 -2.78 5.76 -23.53
N LYS A 205 -2.31 4.53 -23.76
CA LYS A 205 -2.87 3.64 -24.77
C LYS A 205 -4.36 3.38 -24.52
N ARG A 206 -4.74 3.10 -23.28
CA ARG A 206 -6.14 2.86 -22.88
C ARG A 206 -7.01 4.08 -23.14
N ALA A 207 -6.50 5.29 -22.87
CA ALA A 207 -7.21 6.53 -23.19
C ALA A 207 -7.45 6.69 -24.69
N GLY A 208 -6.43 6.41 -25.51
CA GLY A 208 -6.55 6.40 -26.97
C GLY A 208 -7.61 5.42 -27.49
N GLU A 209 -7.66 4.19 -26.95
CA GLU A 209 -8.66 3.18 -27.32
C GLU A 209 -10.10 3.63 -27.00
N LEU A 210 -10.32 4.20 -25.81
CA LEU A 210 -11.65 4.64 -25.38
C LEU A 210 -12.14 5.88 -26.15
N VAL A 211 -11.23 6.78 -26.53
CA VAL A 211 -11.56 7.92 -27.39
C VAL A 211 -11.76 7.49 -28.84
N GLY A 212 -10.91 6.60 -29.36
CA GLY A 212 -11.00 6.07 -30.74
C GLY A 212 -12.27 5.27 -30.99
N ARG A 213 -12.72 4.46 -30.02
CA ARG A 213 -14.02 3.75 -30.08
C ARG A 213 -15.21 4.72 -30.13
N ARG A 214 -15.08 5.93 -29.58
CA ARG A 214 -16.11 6.97 -29.64
C ARG A 214 -16.14 7.71 -30.98
N GLY A 215 -15.00 7.83 -31.66
CA GLY A 215 -14.92 8.47 -32.99
C GLY A 215 -15.34 7.58 -34.16
N SER A 216 -15.48 6.27 -33.95
CA SER A 216 -15.78 5.26 -34.98
C SER A 216 -17.23 4.74 -34.93
N GLY A 217 -18.08 5.31 -34.08
CA GLY A 217 -19.51 5.00 -34.01
C GLY A 217 -20.35 6.02 -34.77
N PHE A 218 -20.32 5.94 -36.10
CA PHE A 218 -21.32 6.51 -37.02
C PHE A 218 -21.65 5.48 -38.09
#